data_AF-A0A1N6DU34-F1
#
_entry.id   AF-A0A1N6DU34-F1
#
_cell.length_a   1.000
_cell.length_b   1.000
_cell.length_c   1.000
_cell.angle_alpha   90.00
_cell.angle_beta   90.00
_cell.angle_gamma   90.00
#
_symmetry.space_group_name_H-M   'P 1'
#
loop_
_entity.id
_entity.type
_entity.pdbx_description
1 polymer ?
#
loop_
_entity_poly.entity_id
_entity_poly.type
_entity_poly.pdbx_seq_one_letter_code
_entity_poly.pdbx_strand_id
1 'polypeptide(L)'
;MGAQVQKLPGVHCAFYQQGRCLYEEHINPGDHAEWSCSEITRFLNAYDEFVDRADKFSLDDDQIAQLWDSHEAELPPAGTMCPDFCVGACKQCADDSNLTDCCYELNLICILKLPVCTGVCRRYKHSQTSEAASGCSR
;
A
#
# COMPACT_ATOMS: atom_id res chain seq x y z
N MET A 1 18.87 -41.26 -5.91
CA MET A 1 18.64 -40.06 -5.08
C MET A 1 18.40 -38.90 -6.03
N GLY A 2 17.15 -38.47 -6.18
CA GLY A 2 16.83 -37.29 -6.99
C GLY A 2 17.01 -36.04 -6.14
N ALA A 3 17.88 -35.12 -6.55
CA ALA A 3 17.96 -33.82 -5.91
C ALA A 3 16.64 -33.07 -6.13
N GLN A 4 15.94 -32.72 -5.05
CA GLN A 4 14.80 -31.81 -5.14
C GLN A 4 15.34 -30.41 -5.45
N VAL A 5 15.11 -29.96 -6.68
CA VAL A 5 15.34 -28.56 -7.06
C VAL A 5 14.32 -27.71 -6.30
N GLN A 6 14.75 -27.13 -5.17
CA GLN A 6 13.95 -26.16 -4.45
C GLN A 6 14.00 -24.85 -5.22
N LYS A 7 12.82 -24.27 -5.52
CA LYS A 7 12.75 -22.93 -6.10
C LYS A 7 13.32 -21.96 -5.07
N LEU A 8 14.32 -21.19 -5.46
CA LEU A 8 14.83 -20.12 -4.61
C LEU A 8 13.65 -19.16 -4.36
N PRO A 9 13.20 -19.00 -3.10
CA PRO A 9 12.12 -18.07 -2.83
C PRO A 9 12.63 -16.66 -3.12
N GLY A 10 11.78 -15.81 -3.69
CA GLY A 10 12.16 -14.44 -4.08
C GLY A 10 12.52 -13.53 -2.90
N VAL A 11 12.61 -14.05 -1.68
CA VAL A 11 12.77 -13.34 -0.40
C VAL A 11 14.01 -12.44 -0.34
N HIS A 12 15.05 -12.76 -1.10
CA HIS A 12 16.25 -11.94 -1.21
C HIS A 12 16.25 -11.00 -2.44
N CYS A 13 15.12 -10.88 -3.13
CA CYS A 13 14.95 -9.96 -4.24
C CYS A 13 14.53 -8.58 -3.73
N ALA A 14 15.14 -7.51 -4.26
CA ALA A 14 14.78 -6.13 -3.95
C ALA A 14 13.33 -5.76 -4.30
N PHE A 15 12.68 -6.54 -5.19
CA PHE A 15 11.29 -6.33 -5.61
C PHE A 15 10.29 -7.23 -4.88
N TYR A 16 10.75 -8.06 -3.94
CA TYR A 16 9.88 -8.99 -3.23
C TYR A 16 9.27 -8.30 -2.01
N GLN A 17 7.93 -8.26 -1.96
CA GLN A 17 7.19 -7.73 -0.84
C GLN A 17 6.11 -8.74 -0.42
N GLN A 18 6.24 -9.33 0.78
CA GLN A 18 5.27 -10.26 1.38
C GLN A 18 4.73 -11.35 0.42
N GLY A 19 5.57 -11.92 -0.44
CA GLY A 19 5.16 -12.98 -1.39
C GLY A 19 4.70 -12.47 -2.77
N ARG A 20 4.75 -11.16 -3.00
CA ARG A 20 4.36 -10.48 -4.24
C ARG A 20 5.54 -9.73 -4.87
N CYS A 21 5.39 -9.38 -6.15
CA CYS A 21 6.43 -8.73 -6.94
C CYS A 21 6.07 -7.27 -7.23
N LEU A 22 6.88 -6.34 -6.72
CA LEU A 22 6.73 -4.88 -6.89
C LEU A 22 7.42 -4.35 -8.15
N TYR A 23 8.03 -5.22 -8.96
CA TYR A 23 8.88 -4.79 -10.08
C TYR A 23 8.17 -3.86 -11.07
N GLU A 24 6.93 -4.16 -11.42
CA GLU A 24 6.19 -3.40 -12.42
C GLU A 24 5.82 -2.01 -11.89
N GLU A 25 5.36 -1.93 -10.63
CA GLU A 25 5.11 -0.66 -9.96
C GLU A 25 6.38 0.19 -9.84
N HIS A 26 7.54 -0.44 -9.57
CA HIS A 26 8.81 0.30 -9.49
C HIS A 26 9.23 0.90 -10.84
N ILE A 27 8.89 0.27 -11.97
CA ILE A 27 9.26 0.78 -13.29
C ILE A 27 8.24 1.79 -13.81
N ASN A 28 6.96 1.58 -13.51
CA ASN A 28 5.89 2.46 -13.94
C ASN A 28 4.92 2.74 -12.79
N PRO A 29 5.29 3.66 -11.87
CA PRO A 29 4.44 4.00 -10.74
C PRO A 29 3.09 4.53 -11.21
N GLY A 30 2.00 3.95 -10.69
CA GLY A 30 0.63 4.38 -11.01
C GLY A 30 0.07 3.95 -12.37
N ASP A 31 0.77 3.12 -13.14
CA ASP A 31 0.26 2.58 -14.42
C ASP A 31 -0.94 1.64 -14.20
N HIS A 32 -0.87 0.86 -13.12
CA HIS A 32 -1.87 -0.14 -12.77
C HIS A 32 -2.78 0.38 -11.67
N ALA A 33 -3.82 1.11 -12.05
CA ALA A 33 -4.85 1.58 -11.13
C ALA A 33 -5.54 0.43 -10.36
N GLU A 34 -5.51 -0.80 -10.89
CA GLU A 34 -6.01 -1.97 -10.16
C GLU A 34 -5.25 -2.25 -8.86
N TRP A 35 -3.97 -1.87 -8.73
CA TRP A 35 -3.15 -2.13 -7.55
C TRP A 35 -3.37 -1.12 -6.43
N SER A 36 -3.99 0.02 -6.72
CA SER A 36 -4.31 1.05 -5.74
C SER A 36 -5.13 0.49 -4.57
N CYS A 37 -4.79 0.90 -3.35
CA CYS A 37 -5.54 0.49 -2.17
C CYS A 37 -6.93 1.16 -2.19
N SER A 38 -7.99 0.37 -2.08
CA SER A 38 -9.36 0.88 -2.16
C SER A 38 -9.71 1.84 -1.03
N GLU A 39 -9.16 1.63 0.16
CA GLU A 39 -9.35 2.55 1.30
C GLU A 39 -8.69 3.90 1.03
N ILE A 40 -7.44 3.89 0.54
CA ILE A 40 -6.71 5.11 0.21
C ILE A 40 -7.38 5.86 -0.93
N THR A 41 -7.75 5.17 -2.00
CA THR A 41 -8.51 5.77 -3.10
C THR A 41 -9.82 6.39 -2.61
N ARG A 42 -10.51 5.77 -1.64
CA ARG A 42 -11.71 6.35 -1.03
C ARG A 42 -11.40 7.66 -0.30
N PHE A 43 -10.36 7.70 0.52
CA PHE A 43 -9.96 8.93 1.23
C PHE A 43 -9.54 10.04 0.26
N LEU A 44 -8.74 9.70 -0.76
CA LEU A 44 -8.32 10.65 -1.80
C LEU A 44 -9.52 11.20 -2.57
N ASN A 45 -10.46 10.35 -2.98
CA ASN A 45 -11.66 10.81 -3.67
C ASN A 45 -12.52 11.72 -2.76
N ALA A 46 -12.66 11.39 -1.48
CA ALA A 46 -13.40 12.23 -0.53
C ALA A 46 -12.73 13.60 -0.34
N TYR A 47 -11.40 13.64 -0.36
CA TYR A 47 -10.63 14.88 -0.32
C TYR A 47 -10.78 15.68 -1.61
N ASP A 48 -10.62 15.06 -2.77
CA ASP A 48 -10.79 15.71 -4.07
C ASP A 48 -12.20 16.32 -4.22
N GLU A 49 -13.25 15.57 -3.85
CA GLU A 49 -14.63 16.07 -3.85
C GLU A 49 -14.84 17.27 -2.90
N PHE A 50 -14.11 17.29 -1.79
CA PHE A 50 -14.13 18.39 -0.84
C PHE A 50 -13.41 19.63 -1.39
N VAL A 51 -12.23 19.47 -1.97
CA VAL A 51 -11.46 20.56 -2.61
C VAL A 51 -12.27 21.17 -3.75
N ASP A 52 -12.84 20.33 -4.62
CA ASP A 52 -13.72 20.77 -5.71
C ASP A 52 -14.92 21.60 -5.22
N ARG A 53 -15.41 21.30 -4.02
CA ARG A 53 -16.50 22.04 -3.39
C ARG A 53 -16.00 23.35 -2.80
N ALA A 54 -14.88 23.34 -2.09
CA ALA A 54 -14.26 24.51 -1.51
C ALA A 54 -13.95 25.58 -2.57
N ASP A 55 -13.39 25.16 -3.71
CA ASP A 55 -13.08 26.04 -4.85
C ASP A 55 -14.34 26.72 -5.40
N LYS A 56 -15.44 25.97 -5.53
CA LYS A 56 -16.73 26.50 -6.01
C LYS A 56 -17.32 27.54 -5.06
N PHE A 57 -17.04 27.44 -3.76
CA PHE A 57 -17.48 28.41 -2.76
C PHE A 57 -16.46 29.53 -2.52
N SER A 58 -15.29 29.48 -3.18
CA SER A 58 -14.20 30.44 -3.01
C SER A 58 -13.86 30.68 -1.54
N LEU A 59 -13.82 29.59 -0.77
CA LEU A 59 -13.49 29.62 0.64
C LEU A 59 -12.01 30.00 0.80
N ASP A 60 -11.71 30.68 1.90
CA ASP A 60 -10.34 30.96 2.29
C ASP A 60 -9.67 29.72 2.90
N ASP A 61 -8.34 29.61 2.78
CA ASP A 61 -7.56 28.43 3.20
C ASP A 61 -7.82 28.05 4.67
N ASP A 62 -7.96 29.03 5.56
CA ASP A 62 -8.25 28.79 6.99
C ASP A 62 -9.63 28.14 7.19
N GLN A 63 -10.61 28.52 6.37
CA GLN A 63 -11.96 27.95 6.40
C GLN A 63 -11.98 26.55 5.82
N ILE A 64 -11.21 26.31 4.76
CA ILE A 64 -11.05 25.00 4.12
C ILE A 64 -10.47 24.01 5.11
N ALA A 65 -9.39 24.37 5.82
CA ALA A 65 -8.77 23.51 6.82
C ALA A 65 -9.74 23.11 7.94
N GLN A 66 -10.46 24.09 8.52
CA GLN A 66 -11.40 23.82 9.60
C GLN A 66 -12.59 22.94 9.17
N LEU A 67 -13.09 23.14 7.95
CA LEU A 67 -14.16 22.33 7.39
C LEU A 67 -13.69 20.93 7.05
N TRP A 68 -12.44 20.78 6.60
CA TRP A 68 -11.85 19.49 6.35
C TRP A 68 -11.73 18.68 7.65
N ASP A 69 -11.17 19.24 8.72
CA ASP A 69 -11.03 18.54 10.01
C ASP A 69 -12.37 17.99 10.52
N SER A 70 -13.44 18.77 10.33
CA SER A 70 -14.80 18.38 10.72
C SER A 70 -15.34 17.26 9.82
N HIS A 71 -15.09 17.34 8.51
CA HIS A 71 -15.52 16.32 7.54
C HIS A 71 -14.73 15.01 7.70
N GLU A 72 -13.43 15.09 7.94
CA GLU A 72 -12.56 13.94 8.18
C GLU A 72 -13.03 13.13 9.40
N ALA A 73 -13.43 13.81 10.48
CA ALA A 73 -13.99 13.15 11.66
C ALA A 73 -15.32 12.41 11.39
N GLU A 74 -16.04 12.76 10.33
CA GLU A 74 -17.27 12.09 9.89
C GLU A 74 -16.99 10.95 8.89
N LEU A 75 -15.80 10.89 8.29
CA LEU A 75 -15.46 9.82 7.36
C LEU A 75 -15.39 8.47 8.09
N PRO A 76 -15.92 7.39 7.49
CA PRO A 76 -15.78 6.06 8.07
C PRO A 76 -14.29 5.70 8.23
N PRO A 77 -13.89 5.13 9.37
CA PRO A 77 -12.50 4.81 9.65
C PRO A 77 -11.92 3.88 8.60
N ALA A 78 -10.60 3.93 8.44
CA ALA A 78 -9.88 3.06 7.52
C ALA A 78 -10.22 1.58 7.80
N GLY A 79 -10.43 0.82 6.73
CA GLY A 79 -10.73 -0.62 6.81
C GLY A 79 -12.19 -0.99 6.87
N THR A 80 -13.09 -0.02 6.98
CA THR A 80 -14.55 -0.27 6.99
C THR A 80 -15.02 -0.99 5.73
N MET A 81 -14.40 -0.75 4.57
CA MET A 81 -14.83 -1.28 3.27
C MET A 81 -13.87 -2.35 2.72
N CYS A 82 -12.80 -2.71 3.45
CA CYS A 82 -11.80 -3.66 3.01
C CYS A 82 -11.77 -4.88 3.94
N PRO A 83 -12.19 -6.07 3.47
CA PRO A 83 -12.24 -7.27 4.31
C PRO A 83 -10.85 -7.81 4.68
N ASP A 84 -9.82 -7.47 3.90
CA ASP A 84 -8.42 -7.85 4.15
C ASP A 84 -7.66 -6.78 4.95
N PHE A 85 -8.36 -5.75 5.44
CA PHE A 85 -7.75 -4.71 6.24
C PHE A 85 -7.16 -5.28 7.53
N CYS A 86 -5.93 -4.90 7.83
CA CYS A 86 -5.19 -5.44 8.95
C CYS A 86 -4.37 -4.35 9.63
N VAL A 87 -4.59 -4.17 10.93
CA VAL A 87 -3.87 -3.23 11.80
C VAL A 87 -3.06 -4.02 12.82
N GLY A 88 -1.82 -3.59 13.07
CA GLY A 88 -1.01 -4.08 14.18
C GLY A 88 -0.36 -5.47 14.01
N ALA A 89 -0.53 -6.15 12.88
CA ALA A 89 0.11 -7.46 12.66
C ALA A 89 1.59 -7.35 12.28
N CYS A 90 2.04 -6.24 11.70
CA CYS A 90 3.44 -6.04 11.32
C CYS A 90 4.05 -4.82 12.05
N LYS A 91 5.04 -5.08 12.89
CA LYS A 91 5.84 -4.03 13.55
C LYS A 91 6.67 -3.21 12.54
N GLN A 92 6.91 -3.75 11.34
CA GLN A 92 7.68 -3.11 10.26
C GLN A 92 6.87 -2.08 9.44
N CYS A 93 5.55 -1.99 9.63
CA CYS A 93 4.67 -1.11 8.86
C CYS A 93 4.01 -0.04 9.75
N ALA A 94 4.42 0.04 11.02
CA ALA A 94 4.21 1.22 11.85
C ALA A 94 5.27 2.27 11.46
N ASP A 95 5.10 2.82 10.26
CA ASP A 95 5.74 4.07 9.85
C ASP A 95 4.61 5.11 9.81
N ASP A 96 4.85 6.29 10.39
CA ASP A 96 3.89 7.43 10.39
C ASP A 96 3.55 7.90 8.95
N SER A 97 4.21 7.34 7.95
CA SER A 97 3.99 7.61 6.52
C SER A 97 2.78 6.87 5.92
N ASN A 98 2.16 5.92 6.62
CA ASN A 98 0.99 5.19 6.12
C ASN A 98 -0.30 5.98 6.40
N LEU A 99 -1.14 6.13 5.37
CA LEU A 99 -2.38 6.90 5.47
C LEU A 99 -3.49 6.14 6.21
N THR A 100 -3.43 4.79 6.21
CA THR A 100 -4.53 3.94 6.70
C THR A 100 -4.12 2.97 7.81
N ASP A 101 -2.89 3.05 8.33
CA ASP A 101 -2.29 2.10 9.29
C ASP A 101 -2.35 0.61 8.84
N CYS A 102 -2.63 0.37 7.56
CA CYS A 102 -2.84 -0.97 7.03
C CYS A 102 -1.49 -1.68 6.80
N CYS A 103 -1.36 -2.91 7.27
CA CYS A 103 -0.15 -3.73 7.12
C CYS A 103 0.20 -4.09 5.66
N TYR A 104 -0.76 -3.92 4.75
CA TYR A 104 -0.63 -4.20 3.32
C TYR A 104 -0.53 -2.92 2.48
N GLU A 105 -0.59 -1.75 3.10
CA GLU A 105 -0.34 -0.48 2.43
C GLU A 105 1.15 -0.35 2.11
N LEU A 106 1.43 0.08 0.88
CA LEU A 106 2.77 0.49 0.48
C LEU A 106 2.62 1.61 -0.55
N ASN A 107 2.99 2.84 -0.23
CA ASN A 107 2.95 3.97 -1.17
C ASN A 107 1.64 4.05 -1.99
N LEU A 108 0.48 4.09 -1.31
CA LEU A 108 -0.86 4.16 -1.90
C LEU A 108 -1.37 2.90 -2.62
N ILE A 109 -0.55 1.85 -2.78
CA ILE A 109 -0.97 0.56 -3.34
C ILE A 109 -1.22 -0.49 -2.27
N CYS A 110 -1.97 -1.53 -2.64
CA CYS A 110 -2.21 -2.69 -1.79
C CYS A 110 -1.33 -3.87 -2.23
N ILE A 111 -0.44 -4.33 -1.35
CA ILE A 111 0.48 -5.44 -1.62
C ILE A 111 -0.28 -6.68 -2.09
N LEU A 112 -1.47 -6.97 -1.53
CA LEU A 112 -2.25 -8.16 -1.88
C LEU A 112 -2.66 -8.22 -3.35
N LYS A 113 -2.81 -7.05 -4.00
CA LYS A 113 -3.21 -6.91 -5.41
C LYS A 113 -2.05 -7.07 -6.39
N LEU A 114 -0.81 -6.99 -5.92
CA LEU A 114 0.36 -7.19 -6.74
C LEU A 114 0.46 -8.63 -7.25
N PRO A 115 1.16 -8.87 -8.38
CA PRO A 115 1.36 -10.20 -8.91
C PRO A 115 2.16 -11.09 -7.95
N VAL A 116 1.80 -12.38 -7.90
CA VAL A 116 2.49 -13.38 -7.07
C VAL A 116 3.95 -13.53 -7.50
N CYS A 117 4.88 -13.46 -6.56
CA CYS A 117 6.29 -13.68 -6.86
C CYS A 117 6.57 -15.17 -7.08
N THR A 118 7.04 -15.52 -8.28
CA THR A 118 7.42 -16.91 -8.62
C THR A 118 8.81 -17.30 -8.11
N GLY A 119 9.58 -16.36 -7.55
CA GLY A 119 10.92 -16.54 -6.98
C GLY A 119 12.06 -16.66 -8.00
N VAL A 120 11.80 -17.27 -9.16
CA VAL A 120 12.79 -17.42 -10.24
C VAL A 120 12.44 -16.49 -11.40
N CYS A 121 13.06 -15.31 -11.44
CA CYS A 121 12.88 -14.37 -12.55
C CYS A 121 14.22 -13.82 -13.05
N ARG A 122 14.29 -13.46 -14.33
CA ARG A 122 15.49 -12.82 -14.94
C ARG A 122 15.78 -11.43 -14.38
N ARG A 123 14.81 -10.85 -13.65
CA ARG A 123 14.84 -9.51 -13.07
C ARG A 123 15.33 -9.53 -11.60
N TYR A 124 15.79 -10.67 -11.10
CA TYR A 124 16.25 -10.83 -9.74
C TYR A 124 17.42 -9.87 -9.46
N LYS A 125 17.23 -9.00 -8.47
CA LYS A 125 18.28 -8.15 -7.91
C LYS A 125 18.37 -8.46 -6.44
N HIS A 126 19.55 -8.84 -5.96
CA HIS A 126 19.77 -9.13 -4.55
C HIS A 126 19.52 -7.86 -3.72
N SER A 127 18.61 -7.92 -2.74
CA SER A 127 18.45 -6.85 -1.76
C SER A 127 19.70 -6.80 -0.88
N GLN A 128 20.44 -5.69 -0.88
CA GLN A 128 21.56 -5.53 0.05
C GLN A 128 21.08 -5.14 1.46
N THR A 129 19.79 -4.87 1.62
CA THR A 129 19.12 -4.61 2.89
C THR A 129 18.90 -5.94 3.61
N SER A 130 19.87 -6.35 4.41
CA SER A 130 19.75 -7.46 5.36
C SER A 130 18.95 -7.03 6.59
N GLU A 131 17.68 -6.66 6.42
CA GLU A 131 16.75 -6.63 7.54
C GLU A 131 15.59 -7.55 7.21
N ALA A 132 15.44 -8.54 8.08
CA ALA A 132 14.60 -9.69 7.87
C ALA A 132 13.15 -9.27 7.61
N ALA A 133 12.72 -9.41 6.36
CA ALA A 133 11.32 -9.62 6.03
C ALA A 133 10.90 -11.01 6.55
N SER A 134 10.88 -11.19 7.87
CA SER A 134 10.08 -12.22 8.51
C SER A 134 8.64 -11.87 8.21
N GLY A 135 8.09 -12.53 7.18
CA GLY A 135 6.71 -12.37 6.77
C GLY A 135 5.77 -12.51 7.96
N CYS A 136 4.72 -11.69 7.97
CA CYS A 136 3.57 -11.92 8.84
C CYS A 136 3.01 -13.31 8.51
N SER A 137 3.29 -14.27 9.40
CA SER A 137 2.55 -15.51 9.48
C SER A 137 1.13 -15.15 9.91
N ARG A 138 0.14 -15.58 9.11
CA ARG A 138 -1.28 -15.60 9.49
C ARG A 138 -1.48 -16.29 10.84
#